data_AF-A0A066UHH0-F1
#
_entry.id   AF-A0A066UHH0-F1
#
_cell.length_a   1.000
_cell.length_b   1.000
_cell.length_c   1.000
_cell.angle_alpha   90.00
_cell.angle_beta   90.00
_cell.angle_gamma   90.00
#
_symmetry.space_group_name_H-M   'P 1'
#
loop_
_entity.id
_entity.type
_entity.pdbx_description
1 polymer ?
#
loop_
_entity_poly.entity_id
_entity_poly.type
_entity_poly.pdbx_seq_one_letter_code
_entity_poly.pdbx_strand_id
1 'polypeptide(L)' 'GARLGAAAGGRPVLVGGLPGVVAWRQDGTPLSVVAFTVAEGRIVRIAAVADPVKLASMELPEPPRTVGGAR' A
#
# COMPACT_ATOMS: atom_id res chain seq x y z
N GLY A 1 -13.94 -16.01 0.25
CA GLY A 1 -12.67 -15.30 0.56
C GLY A 1 -12.78 -13.87 0.07
N ALA A 2 -12.24 -12.90 0.82
CA ALA A 2 -12.18 -11.51 0.37
C ALA A 2 -11.15 -11.38 -0.76
N ARG A 3 -11.50 -10.65 -1.83
CA ARG A 3 -10.56 -10.27 -2.89
C ARG A 3 -10.30 -8.77 -2.78
N LEU A 4 -9.04 -8.41 -2.55
CA LEU A 4 -8.60 -7.02 -2.58
C LEU A 4 -8.11 -6.72 -4.00
N GLY A 5 -8.95 -6.05 -4.79
CA GLY A 5 -8.51 -5.42 -6.01
C GLY A 5 -7.71 -4.18 -5.64
N ALA A 6 -6.39 -4.25 -5.76
CA ALA A 6 -5.58 -3.05 -5.71
C ALA A 6 -6.05 -2.13 -6.85
N ALA A 7 -6.48 -0.91 -6.55
CA ALA A 7 -6.66 0.12 -7.58
C ALA A 7 -5.42 0.13 -8.47
N ALA A 8 -5.57 0.33 -9.79
CA ALA A 8 -4.46 0.28 -10.73
C ALA A 8 -3.25 1.08 -10.21
N GLY A 9 -2.22 0.38 -9.69
CA GLY A 9 -1.06 0.99 -9.02
C GLY A 9 -0.81 0.58 -7.56
N GLY A 10 -1.79 -0.03 -6.86
CA GLY A 10 -1.59 -0.54 -5.51
C GLY A 10 -0.75 -1.82 -5.51
N ARG A 11 0.33 -1.87 -4.72
CA ARG A 11 1.19 -3.05 -4.61
C ARG A 11 0.95 -3.77 -3.29
N PRO A 12 0.74 -5.10 -3.29
CA PRO A 12 0.67 -5.86 -2.05
C PRO A 12 2.03 -5.84 -1.33
N VAL A 13 2.00 -5.62 -0.03
CA VAL A 13 3.18 -5.51 0.84
C VAL A 13 2.94 -6.17 2.18
N LEU A 14 4.02 -6.42 2.91
CA LEU A 14 3.95 -6.75 4.34
C LEU A 14 4.33 -5.50 5.13
N VAL A 15 3.42 -5.04 5.98
CA VAL A 15 3.63 -3.89 6.87
C VAL A 15 3.84 -4.41 8.27
N GLY A 16 5.09 -4.49 8.71
CA GLY A 16 5.41 -5.11 10.01
C GLY A 16 4.89 -6.54 10.14
N GLY A 17 4.91 -7.31 9.04
CA GLY A 17 4.39 -8.68 8.97
C GLY A 17 2.88 -8.81 8.69
N LEU A 18 2.12 -7.71 8.68
CA LEU A 18 0.70 -7.72 8.31
C LEU A 18 0.49 -7.56 6.80
N PRO A 19 -0.48 -8.26 6.19
CA PRO A 19 -0.86 -8.00 4.81
C PRO A 19 -1.27 -6.53 4.62
N GLY A 20 -0.82 -5.91 3.54
CA GLY A 20 -1.16 -4.54 3.24
C GLY A 20 -1.06 -4.20 1.76
N VAL A 21 -1.45 -2.98 1.43
CA VAL A 21 -1.32 -2.39 0.09
C VAL A 21 -0.73 -0.99 0.23
N VAL A 22 0.27 -0.70 -0.58
CA VAL A 22 0.80 0.67 -0.75
C VAL A 22 0.24 1.27 -2.03
N ALA A 23 -0.23 2.51 -1.95
CA ALA A 23 -0.60 3.34 -3.09
C ALA A 23 0.50 4.37 -3.36
N TRP A 24 0.78 4.62 -4.62
CA TRP A 24 1.82 5.54 -5.07
C TRP A 24 1.24 6.76 -5.75
N ARG A 25 1.91 7.89 -5.61
CA ARG A 25 1.69 9.07 -6.46
C ARG A 25 2.36 8.84 -7.82
N GLN A 26 2.01 9.68 -8.79
CA GLN A 26 2.61 9.64 -10.13
C GLN A 26 4.11 9.91 -10.12
N ASP A 27 4.59 10.72 -9.17
CA ASP A 27 6.01 11.04 -8.96
C ASP A 27 6.79 9.89 -8.28
N GLY A 28 6.12 8.78 -7.94
CA GLY A 28 6.72 7.64 -7.27
C GLY A 28 6.83 7.77 -5.75
N THR A 29 6.33 8.85 -5.16
CA THR A 29 6.29 8.97 -3.69
C THR A 29 5.12 8.17 -3.10
N PRO A 30 5.26 7.60 -1.89
CA PRO A 30 4.15 6.89 -1.25
C PRO A 30 2.98 7.86 -0.96
N LEU A 31 1.79 7.50 -1.43
CA LEU A 31 0.56 8.24 -1.13
C LEU A 31 -0.05 7.77 0.20
N SER A 32 -0.18 6.46 0.34
CA SER A 32 -0.76 5.84 1.54
C SER A 32 -0.40 4.36 1.63
N VAL A 33 -0.43 3.84 2.85
CA VAL A 33 -0.32 2.41 3.15
C VAL A 33 -1.56 1.98 3.93
N VAL A 34 -2.17 0.89 3.50
CA VAL A 34 -3.27 0.24 4.21
C VAL A 34 -2.82 -1.13 4.68
N ALA A 35 -2.94 -1.41 5.97
CA ALA A 35 -2.63 -2.70 6.57
C ALA A 35 -3.89 -3.38 7.11
N PHE A 36 -3.92 -4.70 7.02
CA PHE A 36 -5.03 -5.54 7.42
C PHE A 36 -4.61 -6.47 8.54
N THR A 37 -5.41 -6.54 9.60
CA THR A 37 -5.31 -7.63 10.57
C THR A 37 -6.30 -8.71 10.18
N VAL A 38 -5.81 -9.92 9.92
CA VAL A 38 -6.63 -11.07 9.55
C VAL A 38 -6.63 -12.07 10.70
N ALA A 39 -7.82 -12.45 11.17
CA ALA A 39 -8.02 -13.53 12.13
C ALA A 39 -9.10 -14.47 11.59
N GLU A 40 -8.87 -15.77 11.68
CA GLU A 40 -9.81 -16.81 11.22
C GLU A 40 -10.27 -16.62 9.75
N GLY A 41 -9.35 -16.19 8.88
CA GLY A 41 -9.64 -15.96 7.46
C GLY A 41 -10.52 -14.73 7.18
N ARG A 42 -10.76 -13.86 8.17
CA ARG A 42 -11.52 -12.60 8.03
C ARG A 42 -10.67 -11.39 8.39
N ILE A 43 -10.85 -10.28 7.69
CA ILE A 43 -10.26 -9.00 8.06
C ILE A 43 -11.03 -8.47 9.27
N VAL A 44 -10.35 -8.38 10.42
CA VAL A 44 -10.93 -7.87 11.68
C VAL A 44 -10.54 -6.43 11.98
N ARG A 45 -9.51 -5.92 11.29
CA ARG A 45 -9.07 -4.52 11.41
C ARG A 45 -8.44 -4.04 10.12
N ILE A 46 -8.65 -2.75 9.83
CA ILE A 46 -8.00 -2.01 8.76
C ILE A 46 -7.33 -0.79 9.40
N ALA A 47 -6.06 -0.56 9.09
CA ALA A 47 -5.34 0.64 9.49
C ALA A 47 -4.76 1.33 8.26
N ALA A 48 -4.94 2.64 8.14
CA ALA A 48 -4.42 3.43 7.02
C ALA A 48 -3.46 4.50 7.54
N VAL A 49 -2.33 4.66 6.85
CA VAL A 49 -1.33 5.69 7.10
C VAL A 49 -1.19 6.51 5.83
N ALA A 50 -1.41 7.82 5.95
CA ALA A 50 -1.22 8.79 4.86
C ALA A 50 -0.29 9.96 5.26
N ASP A 51 0.24 9.92 6.49
CA ASP A 51 1.21 10.90 6.99
C ASP A 51 2.55 10.72 6.26
N PRO A 52 3.02 11.72 5.51
CA PRO A 52 4.21 11.59 4.66
C PRO A 52 5.48 11.34 5.48
N VAL A 53 5.57 11.86 6.70
CA VAL A 53 6.75 11.65 7.56
C VAL A 53 6.80 10.19 8.01
N LYS A 54 5.65 9.62 8.39
CA LYS A 54 5.56 8.21 8.76
C LYS A 54 5.85 7.31 7.57
N LEU A 55 5.28 7.61 6.40
CA LEU A 55 5.50 6.84 5.18
C LEU A 55 6.97 6.82 4.75
N ALA A 56 7.67 7.96 4.86
CA ALA A 56 9.09 8.05 4.54
C ALA A 56 9.99 7.21 5.47
N SER A 57 9.52 6.91 6.69
CA SER A 57 10.22 6.05 7.64
C SER A 57 9.96 4.54 7.46
N MET A 58 9.00 4.18 6.59
CA MET A 58 8.63 2.78 6.36
C MET A 58 9.51 2.16 5.27
N GLU A 59 9.90 0.90 5.49
CA GLU A 59 10.50 0.08 4.43
C GLU A 59 9.41 -0.31 3.42
N LEU A 60 9.31 0.46 2.34
CA LEU A 60 8.36 0.25 1.26
C LEU A 60 9.10 -0.23 0.01
N PRO A 61 8.49 -1.12 -0.79
CA PRO A 61 9.14 -1.58 -2.02
C PRO A 61 9.15 -0.46 -3.06
N GLU A 62 9.96 -0.58 -4.12
CA GLU A 62 10.07 0.49 -5.11
C GLU A 62 8.73 0.85 -5.78
N PRO A 63 8.46 2.13 -6.11
CA PRO A 63 7.26 2.46 -6.86
C PRO A 63 7.23 1.73 -8.20
N PRO A 64 6.04 1.35 -8.70
CA PRO A 64 5.95 0.82 -10.06
C PRO A 64 6.55 1.85 -11.02
N ARG A 65 7.40 1.40 -11.95
CA ARG A 65 7.95 2.27 -12.99
C ARG A 65 6.80 2.76 -13.86
N THR A 66 6.25 3.92 -13.56
CA THR A 66 5.40 4.65 -14.49
C THR A 66 6.30 5.01 -15.66
N VAL A 67 6.16 4.30 -16.80
CA VAL A 67 6.75 4.76 -18.06
C VAL A 67 6.23 6.18 -18.27
N GLY A 68 7.15 7.13 -18.36
CA GLY A 68 6.87 8.56 -18.25
C GLY A 68 5.73 9.03 -19.16
N GLY A 69 4.99 10.02 -18.64
CA GLY A 69 4.08 10.94 -19.33
C GLY A 69 3.52 10.50 -20.68
N ALA A 70 2.25 10.10 -20.71
CA ALA A 70 1.41 10.46 -21.84
C ALA A 70 0.86 11.86 -21.56
N ARG A 71 1.22 12.79 -22.44
CA ARG A 71 0.66 14.14 -22.53
C ARG A 71 -0.87 14.14 -22.52
#